data_AF-A0A2N9LRJ0-F1
#
_entry.id   AF-A0A2N9LRJ0-F1
#
_cell.length_a   1.000
_cell.length_b   1.000
_cell.length_c   1.000
_cell.angle_alpha   90.00
_cell.angle_beta   90.00
_cell.angle_gamma   90.00
#
_symmetry.space_group_name_H-M   'P 1'
#
loop_
_entity.id
_entity.type
_entity.pdbx_description
1 polymer ?
#
loop_
_entity_poly.entity_id
_entity_poly.type
_entity_poly.pdbx_seq_one_letter_code
_entity_poly.pdbx_strand_id
1 'polypeptide(L)'
;MKVRRPATGVVRRGPSRAAALLLAAMVPLALPARAERADRDKDANVTADHSMLDDLHQVEVLTGHVVLIKGTMRLTGERMEHRQDELGYQYYVVIAEPKELATFHERRDPVREGVESTLDGYAERIEYDDKTDRVILYRRALVRRFENSELHDELSGARIVYDARKATYEVDGQNVDSPGGRVHIRIAPRSNPASSEGASPSAAPAPSLQSDRSLPEGAR
;
A
#
# COMPACT_ATOMS: atom_id res chain seq x y z
N MET A 1 -9.14 28.87 -90.35
CA MET A 1 -9.91 30.14 -90.37
C MET A 1 -11.40 29.82 -90.24
N LYS A 2 -12.14 30.63 -89.46
CA LYS A 2 -13.59 30.53 -89.13
C LYS A 2 -14.02 29.56 -88.00
N VAL A 3 -13.78 30.10 -86.81
CA VAL A 3 -14.58 30.06 -85.57
C VAL A 3 -16.10 29.88 -85.81
N ARG A 4 -16.73 28.97 -85.06
CA ARG A 4 -18.12 29.12 -84.58
C ARG A 4 -18.23 28.55 -83.16
N ARG A 5 -18.45 29.44 -82.18
CA ARG A 5 -19.02 29.13 -80.86
C ARG A 5 -20.54 29.36 -80.94
N PRO A 6 -21.34 28.54 -80.26
CA PRO A 6 -22.26 29.04 -79.21
C PRO A 6 -22.40 27.99 -78.07
N ALA A 7 -23.02 28.15 -76.92
CA ALA A 7 -23.79 29.21 -76.28
C ALA A 7 -23.60 29.08 -74.76
N THR A 8 -23.83 30.20 -74.10
CA THR A 8 -23.92 30.42 -72.66
C THR A 8 -24.97 29.53 -71.98
N GLY A 9 -24.60 28.87 -70.89
CA GLY A 9 -25.52 28.24 -69.93
C GLY A 9 -25.14 28.64 -68.50
N VAL A 10 -25.66 29.78 -68.03
CA VAL A 10 -25.61 30.17 -66.62
C VAL A 10 -26.63 29.31 -65.87
N VAL A 11 -26.17 28.45 -64.96
CA VAL A 11 -27.05 27.81 -63.97
C VAL A 11 -26.75 28.39 -62.59
N ARG A 12 -27.85 28.70 -61.92
CA ARG A 12 -28.01 29.57 -60.77
C ARG A 12 -27.48 28.95 -59.47
N ARG A 13 -27.09 29.85 -58.56
CA ARG A 13 -26.79 29.64 -57.15
C ARG A 13 -27.93 28.95 -56.41
N GLY A 14 -27.58 28.07 -55.48
CA GLY A 14 -28.39 27.68 -54.33
C GLY A 14 -27.46 27.30 -53.17
N PRO A 15 -27.53 27.97 -52.00
CA PRO A 15 -26.74 27.63 -50.83
C PRO A 15 -27.48 26.58 -50.00
N SER A 16 -26.91 25.39 -49.84
CA SER A 16 -27.50 24.36 -48.97
C SER A 16 -26.58 24.12 -47.78
N ARG A 17 -27.00 24.71 -46.67
CA ARG A 17 -26.54 24.43 -45.31
C ARG A 17 -26.66 22.93 -45.03
N ALA A 18 -25.58 22.31 -44.59
CA ALA A 18 -25.63 21.07 -43.81
C ALA A 18 -24.42 21.03 -42.87
N ALA A 19 -24.52 21.81 -41.80
CA ALA A 19 -23.83 21.48 -40.56
C ALA A 19 -24.57 20.29 -39.95
N ALA A 20 -23.86 19.16 -39.77
CA ALA A 20 -24.33 18.07 -38.93
C ALA A 20 -23.11 17.44 -38.23
N LEU A 21 -23.11 17.59 -36.91
CA LEU A 21 -22.27 16.91 -35.93
C LEU A 21 -22.24 15.38 -36.16
N LEU A 22 -21.10 14.75 -35.86
CA LEU A 22 -21.07 13.65 -34.89
C LEU A 22 -19.64 13.34 -34.43
N LEU A 23 -19.41 13.79 -33.20
CA LEU A 23 -18.35 13.46 -32.27
C LEU A 23 -18.58 12.04 -31.73
N ALA A 24 -17.64 11.10 -31.89
CA ALA A 24 -17.43 9.85 -31.13
C ALA A 24 -16.68 8.84 -32.04
N ALA A 25 -15.62 8.14 -31.65
CA ALA A 25 -15.19 7.73 -30.33
C ALA A 25 -13.66 7.66 -30.28
N MET A 26 -13.03 8.48 -29.43
CA MET A 26 -11.75 8.07 -28.84
C MET A 26 -12.11 7.05 -27.76
N VAL A 27 -11.94 5.77 -28.07
CA VAL A 27 -11.94 4.72 -27.05
C VAL A 27 -10.66 4.93 -26.24
N PRO A 28 -10.72 5.29 -24.95
CA PRO A 28 -9.52 5.20 -24.13
C PRO A 28 -9.21 3.70 -24.00
N LEU A 29 -8.10 3.26 -24.60
CA LEU A 29 -7.48 1.99 -24.23
C LEU A 29 -7.11 2.12 -22.76
N ALA A 30 -7.96 1.60 -21.87
CA ALA A 30 -7.61 1.35 -20.49
C ALA A 30 -6.51 0.27 -20.51
N LEU A 31 -5.26 0.71 -20.53
CA LEU A 31 -4.11 -0.15 -20.24
C LEU A 31 -4.36 -0.73 -18.83
N PRO A 32 -4.32 -2.06 -18.64
CA PRO A 32 -4.43 -2.62 -17.31
C PRO A 32 -3.29 -2.03 -16.48
N ALA A 33 -3.64 -1.42 -15.34
CA ALA A 33 -2.70 -0.92 -14.36
C ALA A 33 -1.90 -2.11 -13.80
N ARG A 34 -0.80 -2.44 -14.48
CA ARG A 34 0.20 -3.41 -14.05
C ARG A 34 1.39 -2.63 -13.54
N ALA A 35 1.41 -2.28 -12.26
CA ALA A 35 2.66 -1.91 -11.58
C ALA A 35 2.41 -1.58 -10.09
N GLU A 36 2.31 -2.57 -9.22
CA GLU A 36 2.75 -2.41 -7.82
C GLU A 36 4.03 -3.23 -7.57
N ARG A 37 4.26 -4.33 -8.31
CA ARG A 37 5.57 -5.02 -8.41
C ARG A 37 6.76 -4.19 -8.91
N ALA A 38 6.55 -2.92 -9.22
CA ALA A 38 7.56 -2.03 -9.78
C ALA A 38 8.31 -1.20 -8.73
N ASP A 39 8.03 -1.36 -7.43
CA ASP A 39 8.69 -0.60 -6.35
C ASP A 39 10.21 -0.79 -6.36
N ARG A 40 10.69 -2.02 -6.57
CA ARG A 40 12.12 -2.32 -6.75
C ARG A 40 12.78 -1.47 -7.85
N ASP A 41 12.08 -1.20 -8.93
CA ASP A 41 12.63 -0.49 -10.08
C ASP A 41 12.43 1.04 -9.96
N LYS A 42 11.92 1.53 -8.81
CA LYS A 42 11.81 2.97 -8.49
C LYS A 42 13.06 3.50 -7.80
N ASP A 43 13.24 4.81 -7.93
CA ASP A 43 14.28 5.53 -7.20
C ASP A 43 14.04 5.44 -5.68
N ALA A 44 15.12 5.21 -4.94
CA ALA A 44 15.12 5.25 -3.49
C ALA A 44 15.43 6.69 -3.03
N ASN A 45 14.59 7.22 -2.14
CA ASN A 45 14.80 8.51 -1.50
C ASN A 45 14.91 8.31 0.01
N VAL A 46 16.02 8.76 0.61
CA VAL A 46 16.27 8.63 2.04
C VAL A 46 16.43 10.01 2.67
N THR A 47 15.70 10.25 3.75
CA THR A 47 15.83 11.44 4.58
C THR A 47 16.23 11.06 5.99
N ALA A 48 17.14 11.82 6.60
CA ALA A 48 17.63 11.63 7.96
C ALA A 48 18.21 12.94 8.49
N ASP A 49 18.49 12.99 9.80
CA ASP A 49 19.12 14.15 10.44
C ASP A 49 20.63 14.25 10.14
N HIS A 50 21.30 13.11 9.96
CA HIS A 50 22.73 13.03 9.67
C HIS A 50 23.05 11.86 8.73
N SER A 51 24.06 12.02 7.87
CA SER A 51 24.64 10.97 7.02
C SER A 51 26.17 10.96 7.13
N MET A 52 26.74 9.76 7.16
CA MET A 52 28.18 9.49 7.07
C MET A 52 28.42 8.44 5.99
N LEU A 53 29.28 8.76 5.03
CA LEU A 53 29.71 7.82 4.00
C LEU A 53 31.14 7.35 4.28
N ASP A 54 31.33 6.04 4.36
CA ASP A 54 32.64 5.40 4.37
C ASP A 54 32.96 4.88 2.97
N ASP A 55 33.72 5.66 2.21
CA ASP A 55 34.11 5.32 0.84
C ASP A 55 35.04 4.10 0.76
N LEU A 56 35.79 3.80 1.82
CA LEU A 56 36.68 2.64 1.82
C LEU A 56 35.89 1.34 1.93
N HIS A 57 34.87 1.33 2.79
CA HIS A 57 34.01 0.17 3.00
C HIS A 57 32.74 0.18 2.14
N GLN A 58 32.49 1.26 1.38
CA GLN A 58 31.29 1.47 0.56
C GLN A 58 30.01 1.30 1.38
N VAL A 59 29.98 1.91 2.57
CA VAL A 59 28.84 1.89 3.49
C VAL A 59 28.43 3.32 3.82
N GLU A 60 27.15 3.63 3.59
CA GLU A 60 26.53 4.86 4.06
C GLU A 60 25.72 4.58 5.32
N VAL A 61 25.87 5.45 6.32
CA VAL A 61 25.20 5.35 7.61
C VAL A 61 24.40 6.61 7.84
N LEU A 62 23.08 6.47 7.92
CA LEU A 62 22.15 7.55 8.21
C LEU A 62 21.59 7.40 9.62
N THR A 63 21.42 8.51 10.33
CA THR A 63 20.95 8.52 11.73
C THR A 63 20.01 9.67 12.00
N GLY A 64 19.06 9.46 12.92
CA GLY A 64 18.03 10.41 13.31
C GLY A 64 16.86 10.40 12.35
N HIS A 65 15.69 9.94 12.82
CA HIS A 65 14.42 9.98 12.09
C HIS A 65 14.50 9.51 10.63
N VAL A 66 15.17 8.39 10.40
CA VAL A 66 15.43 7.91 9.05
C VAL A 66 14.13 7.45 8.40
N VAL A 67 13.89 7.93 7.18
CA VAL A 67 12.78 7.52 6.32
C VAL A 67 13.32 7.21 4.93
N LEU A 68 13.20 5.94 4.52
CA LEU A 68 13.41 5.50 3.15
C LEU A 68 12.05 5.36 2.46
N ILE A 69 11.93 5.91 1.25
CA ILE A 69 10.78 5.74 0.37
C ILE A 69 11.29 5.23 -0.98
N LYS A 70 10.66 4.17 -1.51
CA LYS A 70 10.98 3.60 -2.82
C LYS A 70 9.69 3.06 -3.45
N GLY A 71 9.14 3.81 -4.40
CA GLY A 71 7.79 3.51 -4.91
C GLY A 71 6.73 3.66 -3.83
N THR A 72 5.97 2.60 -3.55
CA THR A 72 5.03 2.54 -2.42
C THR A 72 5.65 2.04 -1.12
N MET A 73 6.85 1.46 -1.19
CA MET A 73 7.59 0.99 -0.02
C MET A 73 8.08 2.15 0.84
N ARG A 74 7.89 2.03 2.16
CA ARG A 74 8.41 2.94 3.17
C ARG A 74 9.07 2.15 4.30
N LEU A 75 10.31 2.48 4.65
CA LEU A 75 10.99 2.00 5.85
C LEU A 75 11.33 3.17 6.76
N THR A 76 11.11 3.03 8.06
CA THR A 76 11.47 4.06 9.04
C THR A 76 12.18 3.48 10.26
N GLY A 77 13.08 4.25 10.84
CA GLY A 77 13.79 3.89 12.07
C GLY A 77 14.72 5.02 12.53
N GLU A 78 15.61 4.70 13.47
CA GLU A 78 16.54 5.68 14.04
C GLU A 78 17.90 5.66 13.36
N ARG A 79 18.32 4.50 12.86
CA ARG A 79 19.57 4.33 12.10
C ARG A 79 19.32 3.49 10.86
N MET A 80 19.94 3.87 9.76
CA MET A 80 19.99 3.06 8.54
C MET A 80 21.43 2.86 8.10
N GLU A 81 21.78 1.65 7.69
CA GLU A 81 22.99 1.33 6.95
C GLU A 81 22.59 0.97 5.52
N HIS A 82 23.17 1.68 4.55
CA HIS A 82 22.98 1.49 3.13
C HIS A 82 24.28 1.01 2.50
N ARG A 83 24.18 -0.02 1.66
CA ARG A 83 25.30 -0.57 0.88
C ARG A 83 24.83 -0.84 -0.54
N GLN A 84 25.73 -0.68 -1.49
CA GLN A 84 25.49 -1.02 -2.89
C GLN A 84 26.55 -2.00 -3.39
N ASP A 85 26.14 -3.03 -4.12
CA ASP A 85 27.08 -3.95 -4.77
C ASP A 85 27.58 -3.41 -6.12
N GLU A 86 28.56 -4.10 -6.71
CA GLU A 86 29.16 -3.71 -8.00
C GLU A 86 28.15 -3.71 -9.17
N LEU A 87 27.04 -4.45 -9.04
CA LEU A 87 25.97 -4.51 -10.02
C LEU A 87 24.90 -3.43 -9.79
N GLY A 88 25.04 -2.63 -8.75
CA GLY A 88 24.11 -1.56 -8.39
C GLY A 88 22.96 -2.01 -7.51
N TYR A 89 22.93 -3.25 -7.02
CA TYR A 89 21.89 -3.68 -6.08
C TYR A 89 22.12 -3.07 -4.71
N GLN A 90 21.04 -2.57 -4.12
CA GLN A 90 21.07 -1.86 -2.87
C GLN A 90 20.58 -2.73 -1.72
N TYR A 91 21.21 -2.57 -0.57
CA TYR A 91 20.88 -3.25 0.66
C TYR A 91 20.74 -2.24 1.79
N TYR A 92 19.65 -2.36 2.55
CA TYR A 92 19.29 -1.44 3.61
C TYR A 92 19.07 -2.19 4.92
N VAL A 93 19.71 -1.73 5.98
CA VAL A 93 19.48 -2.21 7.35
C VAL A 93 18.96 -1.06 8.18
N VAL A 94 17.71 -1.13 8.62
CA VAL A 94 17.08 -0.13 9.46
C VAL A 94 16.96 -0.65 10.88
N ILE A 95 17.40 0.14 11.85
CA ILE A 95 17.41 -0.19 13.26
C ILE A 95 16.57 0.86 14.00
N ALA A 96 15.68 0.39 14.86
CA ALA A 96 14.85 1.22 15.71
C ALA A 96 15.64 1.87 16.85
N GLU A 97 15.10 2.94 17.44
CA GLU A 97 15.54 3.41 18.75
C GLU A 97 15.28 2.31 19.82
N PRO A 98 16.09 2.21 20.90
CA PRO A 98 15.80 1.29 21.99
C PRO A 98 14.37 1.39 22.51
N LYS A 99 13.70 0.23 22.63
CA LYS A 99 12.29 0.05 23.03
C LYS A 99 11.26 0.44 21.98
N GLU A 100 11.63 1.15 20.92
CA GLU A 100 10.78 1.40 19.76
C GLU A 100 10.86 0.25 18.74
N LEU A 101 10.17 0.41 17.61
CA LEU A 101 10.20 -0.50 16.47
C LEU A 101 10.38 0.31 15.19
N ALA A 102 11.28 -0.17 14.32
CA ALA A 102 11.36 0.25 12.95
C ALA A 102 10.08 -0.21 12.24
N THR A 103 9.64 0.58 11.27
CA THR A 103 8.41 0.29 10.53
C THR A 103 8.71 0.03 9.07
N PHE A 104 7.92 -0.87 8.49
CA PHE A 104 7.88 -1.18 7.09
C PHE A 104 6.44 -1.03 6.61
N HIS A 105 6.24 -0.42 5.45
CA HIS A 105 4.96 -0.35 4.78
C HIS A 105 5.16 -0.58 3.29
N GLU A 106 4.25 -1.32 2.65
CA GLU A 106 4.23 -1.53 1.20
C GLU A 106 2.79 -1.76 0.72
N ARG A 107 2.45 -1.20 -0.45
CA ARG A 107 1.27 -1.61 -1.20
C ARG A 107 1.65 -2.74 -2.15
N ARG A 108 0.94 -3.86 -2.04
CA ARG A 108 1.20 -5.07 -2.83
C ARG A 108 0.19 -5.21 -3.95
N ASP A 109 0.68 -5.75 -5.08
CA ASP A 109 -0.15 -6.08 -6.25
C ASP A 109 -1.47 -6.75 -5.81
N PRO A 110 -2.62 -6.26 -6.32
CA PRO A 110 -3.92 -6.81 -5.97
C PRO A 110 -4.01 -8.28 -6.41
N VAL A 111 -4.26 -9.19 -5.45
CA VAL A 111 -4.50 -10.61 -5.74
C VAL A 111 -5.84 -10.81 -6.47
N ARG A 112 -6.78 -9.88 -6.26
CA ARG A 112 -8.10 -9.83 -6.89
C ARG A 112 -8.35 -8.41 -7.39
N GLU A 113 -8.95 -8.29 -8.56
CA GLU A 113 -9.33 -6.98 -9.11
C GLU A 113 -10.21 -6.21 -8.11
N GLY A 114 -9.89 -4.93 -7.89
CA GLY A 114 -10.62 -4.06 -6.95
C GLY A 114 -10.30 -4.27 -5.47
N VAL A 115 -9.28 -5.07 -5.11
CA VAL A 115 -8.83 -5.25 -3.72
C VAL A 115 -7.48 -4.58 -3.51
N GLU A 116 -7.42 -3.52 -2.70
CA GLU A 116 -6.15 -2.94 -2.28
C GLU A 116 -5.53 -3.82 -1.20
N SER A 117 -4.27 -4.27 -1.38
CA SER A 117 -3.55 -5.03 -0.38
C SER A 117 -2.36 -4.24 0.13
N THR A 118 -2.25 -4.06 1.46
CA THR A 118 -1.08 -3.43 2.08
C THR A 118 -0.46 -4.34 3.12
N LEU A 119 0.83 -4.14 3.35
CA LEU A 119 1.60 -4.84 4.37
C LEU A 119 2.24 -3.83 5.30
N ASP A 120 1.99 -3.96 6.60
CA ASP A 120 2.67 -3.22 7.66
C ASP A 120 3.57 -4.17 8.44
N GLY A 121 4.82 -3.79 8.64
CA GLY A 121 5.82 -4.54 9.37
C GLY A 121 6.40 -3.72 10.51
N TYR A 122 6.69 -4.38 11.63
CA TYR A 122 7.29 -3.77 12.81
C TYR A 122 8.33 -4.70 13.40
N ALA A 123 9.52 -4.20 13.69
CA ALA A 123 10.61 -4.97 14.31
C ALA A 123 11.67 -4.05 14.90
N GLU A 124 12.60 -4.60 15.68
CA GLU A 124 13.76 -3.81 16.14
C GLU A 124 14.79 -3.56 15.03
N ARG A 125 14.88 -4.49 14.09
CA ARG A 125 15.74 -4.39 12.90
C ARG A 125 14.98 -4.91 11.70
N ILE A 126 14.99 -4.13 10.62
CA ILE A 126 14.41 -4.49 9.33
C ILE A 126 15.51 -4.44 8.28
N GLU A 127 15.63 -5.48 7.48
CA GLU A 127 16.56 -5.54 6.36
C GLU A 127 15.79 -5.61 5.06
N TYR A 128 16.19 -4.84 4.06
CA TYR A 128 15.70 -4.93 2.70
C TYR A 128 16.84 -5.21 1.74
N ASP A 129 16.67 -6.24 0.91
CA ASP A 129 17.58 -6.60 -0.18
C ASP A 129 16.87 -6.45 -1.51
N ASP A 130 17.26 -5.44 -2.29
CA ASP A 130 16.70 -5.13 -3.61
C ASP A 130 16.95 -6.26 -4.63
N LYS A 131 18.07 -6.98 -4.49
CA LYS A 131 18.48 -8.05 -5.40
C LYS A 131 17.56 -9.25 -5.32
N THR A 132 17.15 -9.62 -4.11
CA THR A 132 16.24 -10.75 -3.86
C THR A 132 14.79 -10.31 -3.65
N ASP A 133 14.57 -9.00 -3.47
CA ASP A 133 13.29 -8.39 -3.14
C ASP A 133 12.70 -8.98 -1.85
N ARG A 134 13.55 -9.00 -0.83
CA ARG A 134 13.26 -9.62 0.47
C ARG A 134 13.32 -8.60 1.58
N VAL A 135 12.33 -8.67 2.45
CA VAL A 135 12.26 -7.91 3.70
C VAL A 135 12.40 -8.90 4.85
N ILE A 136 13.35 -8.67 5.75
CA ILE A 136 13.57 -9.50 6.93
C ILE A 136 13.39 -8.66 8.19
N LEU A 137 12.45 -9.05 9.02
CA LEU A 137 12.12 -8.42 10.29
C LEU A 137 12.71 -9.25 11.42
N TYR A 138 13.50 -8.63 12.30
CA TYR A 138 14.19 -9.29 13.41
C TYR A 138 13.80 -8.69 14.76
N ARG A 139 13.58 -9.57 15.73
CA ARG A 139 13.23 -9.31 17.13
C ARG A 139 11.93 -8.52 17.27
N ARG A 140 10.99 -9.08 18.05
CA ARG A 140 9.62 -8.54 18.18
C ARG A 140 8.98 -8.31 16.79
N ALA A 141 9.23 -9.22 15.85
CA ALA A 141 8.76 -9.09 14.48
C ALA A 141 7.24 -9.29 14.43
N LEU A 142 6.55 -8.32 13.85
CA LEU A 142 5.11 -8.31 13.62
C LEU A 142 4.85 -7.88 12.19
N VAL A 143 4.03 -8.63 11.46
CA VAL A 143 3.55 -8.27 10.13
C VAL A 143 2.04 -8.32 10.13
N ARG A 144 1.41 -7.28 9.61
CA ARG A 144 -0.03 -7.15 9.42
C ARG A 144 -0.33 -6.98 7.94
N ARG A 145 -1.20 -7.83 7.41
CA ARG A 145 -1.72 -7.67 6.04
C ARG A 145 -3.12 -7.09 6.11
N PHE A 146 -3.35 -6.05 5.34
CA PHE A 146 -4.67 -5.47 5.15
C PHE A 146 -5.17 -5.74 3.73
N GLU A 147 -6.48 -5.92 3.61
CA GLU A 147 -7.22 -5.89 2.35
C GLU A 147 -8.31 -4.82 2.50
N ASN A 148 -8.35 -3.82 1.60
CA ASN A 148 -9.30 -2.70 1.66
C ASN A 148 -9.33 -2.00 3.04
N SER A 149 -8.16 -1.78 3.63
CA SER A 149 -7.98 -1.22 4.98
C SER A 149 -8.52 -2.08 6.13
N GLU A 150 -9.01 -3.29 5.88
CA GLU A 150 -9.40 -4.25 6.90
C GLU A 150 -8.27 -5.23 7.19
N LEU A 151 -8.03 -5.51 8.47
CA LEU A 151 -6.96 -6.39 8.91
C LEU A 151 -7.29 -7.85 8.58
N HIS A 152 -6.58 -8.41 7.61
CA HIS A 152 -6.81 -9.76 7.11
C HIS A 152 -5.96 -10.78 7.87
N ASP A 153 -4.64 -10.57 7.94
CA ASP A 153 -3.71 -11.49 8.60
C ASP A 153 -2.78 -10.73 9.55
N GLU A 154 -2.37 -11.38 10.64
CA GLU A 154 -1.31 -10.91 11.52
C GLU A 154 -0.36 -12.06 11.86
N LEU A 155 0.94 -11.82 11.67
CA LEU A 155 2.02 -12.76 11.88
C LEU A 155 2.97 -12.17 12.92
N SER A 156 3.33 -12.93 13.94
CA SER A 156 4.38 -12.52 14.87
C SER A 156 5.34 -13.64 15.23
N GLY A 157 6.59 -13.25 15.46
CA GLY A 157 7.69 -14.16 15.76
C GLY A 157 8.99 -13.43 16.13
N ALA A 158 10.04 -14.22 16.28
CA ALA A 158 11.39 -13.70 16.47
C ALA A 158 11.97 -13.16 15.16
N ARG A 159 11.66 -13.82 14.04
CA ARG A 159 12.09 -13.41 12.70
C ARG A 159 10.98 -13.68 11.69
N ILE A 160 10.72 -12.73 10.81
CA ILE A 160 9.79 -12.88 9.69
C ILE A 160 10.54 -12.53 8.41
N VAL A 161 10.54 -13.44 7.43
CA VAL A 161 11.04 -13.19 6.08
C VAL A 161 9.85 -13.05 5.14
N TYR A 162 9.80 -11.94 4.41
CA TYR A 162 8.86 -11.72 3.33
C TYR A 162 9.62 -11.67 2.01
N ASP A 163 9.22 -12.51 1.05
CA ASP A 163 9.75 -12.53 -0.32
C ASP A 163 8.67 -11.96 -1.25
N ALA A 164 8.84 -10.70 -1.66
CA ALA A 164 7.83 -9.95 -2.42
C ALA A 164 7.61 -10.53 -3.82
N ARG A 165 8.65 -11.11 -4.42
CA ARG A 165 8.56 -11.80 -5.73
C ARG A 165 7.61 -12.99 -5.67
N LYS A 166 7.75 -13.82 -4.64
CA LYS A 166 6.96 -15.05 -4.46
C LYS A 166 5.69 -14.86 -3.64
N ALA A 167 5.54 -13.70 -3.00
CA ALA A 167 4.49 -13.41 -2.04
C ALA A 167 4.43 -14.45 -0.90
N THR A 168 5.58 -14.89 -0.40
CA THR A 168 5.70 -15.90 0.66
C THR A 168 6.19 -15.30 1.97
N TYR A 169 5.71 -15.85 3.09
CA TYR A 169 6.12 -15.50 4.44
C TYR A 169 6.73 -16.72 5.13
N GLU A 170 7.89 -16.55 5.74
CA GLU A 170 8.52 -17.52 6.64
C GLU A 170 8.62 -16.88 8.02
N VAL A 171 8.17 -17.59 9.05
CA VAL A 171 8.15 -17.06 10.42
C VAL A 171 8.85 -18.03 11.35
N ASP A 172 9.89 -17.54 12.01
CA ASP A 172 10.65 -18.26 13.02
C ASP A 172 10.27 -17.74 14.40
N GLY A 173 9.90 -18.66 15.30
CA GLY A 173 9.66 -18.35 16.71
C GLY A 173 10.93 -18.27 17.54
N GLN A 174 12.03 -18.88 17.09
CA GLN A 174 13.27 -18.96 17.85
C GLN A 174 14.13 -17.71 17.64
N ASN A 175 14.68 -17.17 18.74
CA ASN A 175 15.75 -16.19 18.70
C ASN A 175 16.93 -16.72 19.53
N VAL A 176 18.16 -16.30 19.20
CA VAL A 176 19.37 -16.56 20.01
C VAL A 176 19.19 -16.09 21.47
N ASP A 177 18.45 -15.00 21.67
CA ASP A 177 18.20 -14.43 23.01
C ASP A 177 16.99 -15.04 23.74
N SER A 178 16.19 -15.88 23.07
CA SER A 178 14.98 -16.47 23.65
C SER A 178 14.69 -17.85 23.06
N PRO A 179 15.37 -18.89 23.57
CA PRO A 179 15.10 -20.27 23.19
C PRO A 179 13.66 -20.66 23.56
N GLY A 180 12.90 -21.20 22.60
CA GLY A 180 11.52 -21.66 22.82
C GLY A 180 10.41 -20.70 22.42
N GLY A 181 10.72 -19.59 21.73
CA GLY A 181 9.69 -18.70 21.20
C GLY A 181 8.77 -19.38 20.19
N ARG A 182 7.52 -18.89 20.10
CA ARG A 182 6.45 -19.48 19.28
C ARG A 182 6.06 -18.53 18.15
N VAL A 183 5.61 -19.11 17.06
CA VAL A 183 4.98 -18.37 15.96
C VAL A 183 3.51 -18.15 16.32
N HIS A 184 3.03 -16.92 16.16
CA HIS A 184 1.60 -16.61 16.26
C HIS A 184 1.09 -16.14 14.90
N ILE A 185 -0.03 -16.73 14.47
CA ILE A 185 -0.69 -16.39 13.22
C ILE A 185 -2.17 -16.17 13.54
N ARG A 186 -2.69 -14.98 13.25
CA ARG A 186 -4.12 -14.69 13.23
C ARG A 186 -4.56 -14.56 11.78
N ILE A 187 -5.59 -15.32 11.42
CA ILE A 187 -6.23 -15.29 10.10
C ILE A 187 -7.67 -14.84 10.32
N ALA A 188 -8.10 -13.77 9.67
CA ALA A 188 -9.49 -13.34 9.76
C ALA A 188 -10.44 -14.36 9.10
N PRO A 189 -11.61 -14.64 9.70
CA PRO A 189 -12.59 -15.54 9.10
C PRO A 189 -13.13 -14.94 7.79
N ARG A 190 -13.20 -15.75 6.74
CA ARG A 190 -13.86 -15.37 5.49
C ARG A 190 -15.37 -15.51 5.68
N SER A 191 -16.12 -14.42 5.59
CA SER A 191 -17.57 -14.45 5.49
C SER A 191 -17.96 -15.22 4.23
N ASN A 192 -18.38 -16.47 4.37
CA ASN A 192 -19.11 -17.15 3.32
C ASN A 192 -20.56 -16.62 3.37
N PRO A 193 -21.10 -15.98 2.31
CA PRO A 193 -22.46 -15.45 2.34
C PRO A 193 -23.55 -16.53 2.44
N ALA A 194 -23.21 -17.81 2.59
CA ALA A 194 -24.17 -18.91 2.76
C ALA A 194 -24.49 -19.28 4.24
N SER A 195 -24.20 -18.42 5.21
CA SER A 195 -24.56 -18.67 6.63
C SER A 195 -25.12 -17.43 7.33
N SER A 196 -25.96 -16.68 6.62
CA SER A 196 -26.73 -15.59 7.20
C SER A 196 -28.17 -15.58 6.68
N GLU A 197 -28.81 -16.75 6.73
CA GLU A 197 -30.26 -16.84 6.64
C GLU A 197 -30.77 -17.44 7.95
N GLY A 198 -31.24 -16.55 8.84
CA GLY A 198 -31.87 -16.97 10.09
C GLY A 198 -31.70 -16.02 11.28
N ALA A 199 -31.86 -14.71 11.11
CA ALA A 199 -32.46 -13.82 12.11
C ALA A 199 -32.51 -12.38 11.58
N SER A 200 -33.60 -12.01 10.93
CA SER A 200 -33.97 -10.60 10.76
C SER A 200 -34.69 -10.08 12.02
N PRO A 201 -34.71 -8.76 12.25
CA PRO A 201 -34.73 -8.12 13.56
C PRO A 201 -36.14 -7.85 14.09
N SER A 202 -36.28 -7.73 15.41
CA SER A 202 -37.43 -7.04 16.02
C SER A 202 -36.96 -5.88 16.89
N ALA A 203 -37.57 -4.75 16.62
CA ALA A 203 -37.29 -3.39 17.07
C ALA A 203 -37.45 -3.14 18.59
N ALA A 204 -36.49 -2.39 19.15
CA ALA A 204 -36.56 -1.13 19.95
C ALA A 204 -37.49 -1.03 21.20
N PRO A 205 -37.37 0.01 22.08
CA PRO A 205 -36.45 1.16 22.12
C PRO A 205 -35.78 1.45 23.50
N ALA A 206 -34.88 2.43 23.49
CA ALA A 206 -34.14 3.00 24.64
C ALA A 206 -35.02 3.83 25.61
N PRO A 207 -34.63 3.95 26.90
CA PRO A 207 -35.31 4.84 27.83
C PRO A 207 -34.80 6.29 27.71
N SER A 208 -35.72 7.23 27.52
CA SER A 208 -35.47 8.68 27.56
C SER A 208 -35.45 9.19 29.00
N LEU A 209 -34.36 9.86 29.37
CA LEU A 209 -34.20 10.64 30.60
C LEU A 209 -35.14 11.86 30.58
N GLN A 210 -36.08 11.92 31.51
CA GLN A 210 -36.83 13.13 31.84
C GLN A 210 -36.47 13.57 33.25
N SER A 211 -35.64 14.61 33.33
CA SER A 211 -35.47 15.45 34.51
C SER A 211 -36.49 16.57 34.44
N ASP A 212 -37.47 16.58 35.35
CA ASP A 212 -38.12 17.84 35.74
C ASP A 212 -38.64 17.79 37.19
N ARG A 213 -38.76 18.98 37.75
CA ARG A 213 -38.50 19.42 39.11
C ARG A 213 -39.81 19.86 39.76
N SER A 214 -40.17 19.31 40.92
CA SER A 214 -41.06 20.01 41.88
C SER A 214 -41.10 19.33 43.26
N LEU A 215 -40.44 19.94 44.25
CA LEU A 215 -40.85 20.00 45.66
C LEU A 215 -42.01 21.03 45.80
N PRO A 216 -42.75 21.16 46.92
CA PRO A 216 -42.71 20.47 48.23
C PRO A 216 -44.11 20.06 48.78
N GLU A 217 -44.11 19.66 50.07
CA GLU A 217 -45.12 20.03 51.09
C GLU A 217 -46.13 18.97 51.56
N GLY A 218 -45.81 18.42 52.75
CA GLY A 218 -46.68 18.19 53.91
C GLY A 218 -48.11 17.66 53.74
N ALA A 219 -48.43 16.57 54.45
CA ALA A 219 -49.67 16.48 55.23
C ALA A 219 -49.65 15.27 56.19
N ARG A 220 -49.67 15.62 57.49
CA ARG A 220 -50.28 14.92 58.64
C ARG A 220 -49.65 13.64 59.17
#